data_AF-A0A1C6KXY7-F1
#
_entry.id   AF-A0A1C6KXY7-F1
#
_cell.length_a   1.000
_cell.length_b   1.000
_cell.length_c   1.000
_cell.angle_alpha   90.00
_cell.angle_beta   90.00
_cell.angle_gamma   90.00
#
_symmetry.space_group_name_H-M   'P 1'
#
loop_
_entity.id
_entity.type
_entity.pdbx_description
1 polymer ?
#
loop_
_entity_poly.entity_id
_entity_poly.type
_entity_poly.pdbx_seq_one_letter_code
_entity_poly.pdbx_strand_id
1 'polypeptide(L)'
;MGVYLGLSIIPERIADEEWAAVYQETLKLTAQYPFMDIVDGERNGLTYSFVRPAQHRSNIEGGYDGWLSVGDLRTFAGTERFTVLSDLEAYRKSSNRAKDNGADVWLGDLRYDIDVIRPSTSSSIWFSKTRGRNSWMYLLAAACLIVSRFPDAAKVSYDVNAALCREAVNWANQYLDRPIDVPDTAVKEKLMKRLVLAGVPRQQLLNAFFQLTIEEKDPQMGQYILREFSEEEIRQYYQERLAIEGCADDAFFEYLYMGFDFGDLCDIIAEEGASDLARTLLKNELKAREHGESTQYSYYDFYGRARQTGREIHEEQRLQYEKYDIVYYEDLRKFTPGCKVDPDLEAHIKKNFMKVRREGIEEAKAFVSLSRIERENWFIQNARHLRLTEDTWNYIFDRVMDDNNIRCFVALFTAPDYTFGDSDNMNIIINHIPVLDYYWEASKPATWN
;
A
#
# COMPACT_ATOMS: atom_id res chain seq x y z
N MET A 1 8.98 -3.60 9.96
CA MET A 1 8.29 -4.43 8.93
C MET A 1 7.48 -3.49 8.05
N GLY A 2 7.37 -3.74 6.74
CA GLY A 2 6.65 -2.89 5.80
C GLY A 2 5.71 -3.71 4.93
N VAL A 3 4.64 -3.08 4.44
CA VAL A 3 3.69 -3.67 3.48
C VAL A 3 4.24 -3.51 2.07
N TYR A 4 4.29 -4.59 1.31
CA TYR A 4 4.80 -4.69 -0.06
C TYR A 4 3.69 -5.06 -1.04
N LEU A 5 3.77 -4.49 -2.24
CA LEU A 5 2.97 -4.91 -3.38
C LEU A 5 3.92 -5.38 -4.48
N GLY A 6 3.74 -6.62 -4.92
CA GLY A 6 4.45 -7.18 -6.07
C GLY A 6 3.54 -7.29 -7.29
N LEU A 7 4.08 -6.94 -8.45
CA LEU A 7 3.46 -7.18 -9.75
C LEU A 7 4.54 -7.67 -10.70
N SER A 8 4.34 -8.87 -11.26
CA SER A 8 5.27 -9.47 -12.22
C SER A 8 4.54 -9.94 -13.46
N ILE A 9 5.23 -9.89 -14.59
CA ILE A 9 4.73 -10.37 -15.89
C ILE A 9 5.73 -11.30 -16.58
N ILE A 10 5.25 -12.11 -17.51
CA ILE A 10 6.03 -12.82 -18.53
C ILE A 10 5.79 -12.07 -19.85
N PRO A 11 6.63 -11.09 -20.19
CA PRO A 11 6.38 -10.19 -21.31
C PRO A 11 6.39 -10.90 -22.68
N GLU A 12 7.01 -12.09 -22.78
CA GLU A 12 7.03 -12.92 -23.99
C GLU A 12 5.65 -13.53 -24.32
N ARG A 13 4.72 -13.57 -23.36
CA ARG A 13 3.35 -14.07 -23.54
C ARG A 13 2.34 -12.97 -23.89
N ILE A 14 2.78 -11.71 -23.92
CA ILE A 14 1.89 -10.55 -24.10
C ILE A 14 2.22 -9.90 -25.45
N ALA A 15 1.19 -9.69 -26.27
CA ALA A 15 1.34 -8.94 -27.52
C ALA A 15 1.49 -7.44 -27.25
N ASP A 16 2.27 -6.74 -28.07
CA ASP A 16 2.54 -5.31 -27.88
C ASP A 16 1.26 -4.47 -27.98
N GLU A 17 0.34 -4.82 -28.89
CA GLU A 17 -0.94 -4.13 -29.05
C GLU A 17 -1.86 -4.33 -27.84
N GLU A 18 -1.84 -5.52 -27.23
CA GLU A 18 -2.63 -5.82 -26.03
C GLU A 18 -2.07 -5.07 -24.82
N TRP A 19 -0.74 -5.04 -24.65
CA TRP A 19 -0.11 -4.25 -23.60
C TRP A 19 -0.43 -2.77 -23.75
N ALA A 20 -0.33 -2.22 -24.96
CA ALA A 20 -0.68 -0.83 -25.22
C ALA A 20 -2.14 -0.52 -24.83
N ALA A 21 -3.07 -1.42 -25.12
CA ALA A 21 -4.47 -1.27 -24.72
C ALA A 21 -4.65 -1.29 -23.20
N VAL A 22 -4.02 -2.24 -22.50
CA VAL A 22 -4.07 -2.35 -21.03
C VAL A 22 -3.40 -1.16 -20.37
N TYR A 23 -2.28 -0.66 -20.92
CA TYR A 23 -1.62 0.54 -20.44
C TYR A 23 -2.57 1.75 -20.46
N GLN A 24 -3.37 1.93 -21.52
CA GLN A 24 -4.40 2.98 -21.55
C GLN A 24 -5.48 2.78 -20.49
N GLU A 25 -5.89 1.54 -20.20
CA GLU A 25 -6.79 1.25 -19.08
C GLU A 25 -6.14 1.62 -17.73
N THR A 26 -4.83 1.39 -17.54
CA THR A 26 -4.14 1.82 -16.31
C THR A 26 -4.18 3.34 -16.14
N LEU A 27 -3.98 4.11 -17.23
CA LEU A 27 -4.07 5.57 -17.19
C LEU A 27 -5.47 6.07 -16.83
N LYS A 28 -6.53 5.36 -17.26
CA LYS A 28 -7.90 5.67 -16.83
C LYS A 28 -8.01 5.60 -15.31
N LEU A 29 -7.49 4.54 -14.69
CA LEU A 29 -7.49 4.40 -13.23
C LEU A 29 -6.60 5.46 -12.56
N THR A 30 -5.42 5.73 -13.11
CA THR A 30 -4.49 6.76 -12.60
C THR A 30 -5.16 8.14 -12.57
N ALA A 31 -6.04 8.45 -13.52
CA ALA A 31 -6.77 9.73 -13.53
C ALA A 31 -7.86 9.85 -12.44
N GLN A 32 -8.31 8.75 -11.82
CA GLN A 32 -9.41 8.76 -10.84
C GLN A 32 -8.94 8.89 -9.40
N TYR A 33 -7.66 8.65 -9.13
CA TYR A 33 -7.07 8.82 -7.82
C TYR A 33 -5.89 9.80 -7.92
N PRO A 34 -5.72 10.74 -6.98
CA PRO A 34 -4.66 11.75 -7.05
C PRO A 34 -3.30 11.16 -6.67
N PHE A 35 -2.81 10.19 -7.45
CA PHE A 35 -1.46 9.67 -7.34
C PHE A 35 -0.44 10.79 -7.50
N MET A 36 0.61 10.72 -6.70
CA MET A 36 1.67 11.71 -6.69
C MET A 36 2.81 11.27 -7.58
N ASP A 37 3.14 12.04 -8.61
CA ASP A 37 4.38 11.94 -9.38
C ASP A 37 5.38 12.99 -8.89
N ILE A 38 6.67 12.75 -9.15
CA ILE A 38 7.76 13.68 -8.85
C ILE A 38 8.49 14.03 -10.15
N VAL A 39 8.68 15.33 -10.36
CA VAL A 39 9.28 15.90 -11.58
C VAL A 39 10.34 16.91 -11.20
N ASP A 40 11.39 16.96 -12.00
CA ASP A 40 12.47 17.92 -11.84
C ASP A 40 12.26 19.13 -12.75
N GLY A 41 12.46 20.32 -12.20
CA GLY A 41 12.56 21.58 -12.90
C GLY A 41 13.96 22.18 -12.76
N GLU A 42 14.25 23.19 -13.56
CA GLU A 42 15.51 23.94 -13.49
C GLU A 42 15.23 25.43 -13.28
N ARG A 43 15.99 26.05 -12.37
CA ARG A 43 15.97 27.50 -12.17
C ARG A 43 17.34 27.97 -11.70
N ASN A 44 17.85 29.05 -12.32
CA ASN A 44 19.17 29.61 -12.01
C ASN A 44 20.32 28.59 -12.07
N GLY A 45 20.23 27.60 -12.97
CA GLY A 45 21.22 26.51 -13.08
C GLY A 45 21.18 25.50 -11.93
N LEU A 46 20.15 25.53 -11.08
CA LEU A 46 19.89 24.53 -10.04
C LEU A 46 18.66 23.70 -10.40
N THR A 47 18.76 22.39 -10.16
CA THR A 47 17.62 21.47 -10.26
C THR A 47 16.82 21.49 -8.96
N TYR A 48 15.50 21.51 -9.07
CA TYR A 48 14.58 21.37 -7.96
C TYR A 48 13.47 20.39 -8.33
N SER A 49 12.89 19.68 -7.36
CA SER A 49 11.80 18.75 -7.62
C SER A 49 10.47 19.32 -7.15
N PHE A 50 9.41 18.98 -7.86
CA PHE A 50 8.03 19.29 -7.50
C PHE A 50 7.14 18.08 -7.71
N VAL A 51 6.01 18.05 -7.00
CA VAL A 51 5.02 16.99 -7.09
C VAL A 51 3.81 17.43 -7.88
N ARG A 52 3.22 16.50 -8.63
CA ARG A 52 2.03 16.74 -9.45
C ARG A 52 1.21 15.46 -9.62
N PRO A 53 -0.04 15.54 -10.12
CA PRO A 53 -0.81 14.34 -10.40
C PRO A 53 -0.09 13.42 -11.37
N ALA A 54 -0.09 12.13 -11.07
CA ALA A 54 0.49 11.13 -11.97
C ALA A 54 -0.30 11.08 -13.29
N GLN A 55 0.45 11.07 -14.38
CA GLN A 55 -0.07 10.99 -15.73
C GLN A 55 0.98 10.36 -16.63
N HIS A 56 0.61 10.06 -17.88
CA HIS A 56 1.58 9.66 -18.89
C HIS A 56 2.69 10.72 -19.05
N ARG A 57 3.94 10.28 -19.06
CA ARG A 57 5.10 11.11 -19.34
C ARG A 57 6.17 10.34 -20.10
N SER A 58 6.93 11.08 -20.90
CA SER A 58 8.05 10.51 -21.62
C SER A 58 9.30 10.39 -20.77
N ASN A 59 10.16 9.42 -21.12
CA ASN A 59 11.46 9.18 -20.49
C ASN A 59 11.39 9.03 -18.96
N ILE A 60 10.42 8.27 -18.46
CA ILE A 60 10.23 8.03 -17.03
C ILE A 60 11.34 7.15 -16.44
N GLU A 61 11.75 6.14 -17.20
CA GLU A 61 12.76 5.17 -16.78
C GLU A 61 13.44 4.57 -18.01
N GLY A 62 14.77 4.59 -18.06
CA GLY A 62 15.54 3.95 -19.14
C GLY A 62 15.27 4.48 -20.56
N GLY A 63 14.69 5.67 -20.69
CA GLY A 63 14.26 6.24 -21.97
C GLY A 63 12.89 5.76 -22.46
N TYR A 64 12.13 5.05 -21.62
CA TYR A 64 10.77 4.62 -21.92
C TYR A 64 9.74 5.58 -21.35
N ASP A 65 8.60 5.61 -22.00
CA ASP A 65 7.44 6.40 -21.59
C ASP A 65 6.58 5.58 -20.61
N GLY A 66 5.81 6.26 -19.75
CA GLY A 66 5.05 5.58 -18.70
C GLY A 66 4.36 6.53 -17.73
N TRP A 67 3.83 5.98 -16.64
CA TRP A 67 3.39 6.76 -15.48
C TRP A 67 4.07 6.27 -14.21
N LEU A 68 4.30 7.17 -13.25
CA LEU A 68 4.94 6.90 -11.96
C LEU A 68 4.04 7.39 -10.83
N SER A 69 4.02 6.61 -9.75
CA SER A 69 3.52 7.06 -8.45
C SER A 69 4.59 6.90 -7.38
N VAL A 70 4.71 7.92 -6.52
CA VAL A 70 5.52 7.95 -5.30
C VAL A 70 4.67 8.23 -4.07
N GLY A 71 3.34 8.08 -4.17
CA GLY A 71 2.41 8.33 -3.08
C GLY A 71 1.09 8.91 -3.57
N ASP A 72 0.47 9.76 -2.76
CA ASP A 72 -0.74 10.49 -3.14
C ASP A 72 -0.72 11.96 -2.71
N LEU A 73 -1.34 12.82 -3.51
CA LEU A 73 -1.46 14.25 -3.26
C LEU A 73 -2.60 14.59 -2.28
N ARG A 74 -3.42 13.60 -1.89
CA ARG A 74 -4.49 13.82 -0.92
C ARG A 74 -3.92 14.00 0.48
N THR A 75 -2.99 13.13 0.84
CA THR A 75 -2.34 13.09 2.15
C THR A 75 -0.89 13.56 2.08
N PHE A 76 -0.35 13.72 0.87
CA PHE A 76 1.08 13.89 0.61
C PHE A 76 1.93 12.73 1.11
N ALA A 77 1.34 11.61 1.56
CA ALA A 77 2.06 10.46 2.05
C ALA A 77 2.85 9.78 0.94
N GLY A 78 4.11 9.46 1.25
CA GLY A 78 5.02 8.83 0.30
C GLY A 78 4.98 7.31 0.33
N THR A 79 5.10 6.70 -0.85
CA THR A 79 5.43 5.29 -1.06
C THR A 79 6.83 5.16 -1.66
N GLU A 80 7.30 3.93 -1.88
CA GLU A 80 8.34 3.70 -2.89
C GLU A 80 7.80 3.96 -4.30
N ARG A 81 8.66 3.84 -5.32
CA ARG A 81 8.32 4.14 -6.72
C ARG A 81 7.53 3.00 -7.35
N PHE A 82 6.39 3.33 -7.95
CA PHE A 82 5.54 2.42 -8.73
C PHE A 82 5.43 2.93 -10.17
N THR A 83 6.13 2.29 -11.10
CA THR A 83 6.21 2.71 -12.50
C THR A 83 5.53 1.70 -13.43
N VAL A 84 4.66 2.16 -14.33
CA VAL A 84 4.21 1.34 -15.47
C VAL A 84 4.67 1.99 -16.76
N LEU A 85 5.42 1.24 -17.54
CA LEU A 85 5.97 1.65 -18.83
C LEU A 85 4.98 1.29 -19.94
N SER A 86 4.82 2.19 -20.91
CA SER A 86 3.93 1.98 -22.05
C SER A 86 4.49 0.98 -23.05
N ASP A 87 5.81 0.81 -23.09
CA ASP A 87 6.50 -0.09 -24.01
C ASP A 87 6.86 -1.41 -23.31
N LEU A 88 6.30 -2.50 -23.83
CA LEU A 88 6.52 -3.85 -23.30
C LEU A 88 7.98 -4.31 -23.47
N GLU A 89 8.69 -3.77 -24.46
CA GLU A 89 10.10 -4.10 -24.72
C GLU A 89 11.00 -3.73 -23.53
N ALA A 90 10.63 -2.73 -22.74
CA ALA A 90 11.33 -2.38 -21.52
C ALA A 90 11.39 -3.56 -20.54
N TYR A 91 10.29 -4.32 -20.44
CA TYR A 91 10.19 -5.49 -19.57
C TYR A 91 10.85 -6.74 -20.18
N ARG A 92 10.94 -6.85 -21.50
CA ARG A 92 11.68 -7.94 -22.16
C ARG A 92 13.19 -7.81 -21.97
N LYS A 93 13.72 -6.59 -21.94
CA LYS A 93 15.16 -6.37 -21.69
C LYS A 93 15.57 -6.62 -20.24
N SER A 94 14.64 -6.45 -19.30
CA SER A 94 14.86 -6.77 -17.88
C SER A 94 14.57 -8.23 -17.54
N SER A 95 13.89 -8.98 -18.43
CA SER A 95 13.62 -10.40 -18.22
C SER A 95 14.93 -11.20 -18.26
N ASN A 96 14.99 -12.29 -17.49
CA ASN A 96 16.08 -13.25 -17.65
C ASN A 96 16.06 -13.75 -19.09
N ARG A 97 17.22 -13.78 -19.77
CA ARG A 97 17.37 -14.23 -21.18
C ARG A 97 16.95 -15.68 -21.43
N ALA A 98 16.41 -16.37 -20.43
CA ALA A 98 15.84 -17.69 -20.57
C ALA A 98 14.55 -17.60 -21.41
N LYS A 99 14.37 -18.55 -22.33
CA LYS A 99 13.12 -18.67 -23.07
C LYS A 99 12.01 -19.09 -22.12
N ASP A 100 10.82 -18.53 -22.31
CA ASP A 100 9.62 -18.99 -21.64
C ASP A 100 9.39 -20.49 -21.90
N ASN A 101 9.18 -21.24 -20.83
CA ASN A 101 8.96 -22.68 -20.85
C ASN A 101 7.46 -23.06 -20.75
N GLY A 102 6.56 -22.08 -20.74
CA GLY A 102 5.11 -22.30 -20.71
C GLY A 102 4.56 -22.67 -19.33
N ALA A 103 5.39 -22.69 -18.27
CA ALA A 103 4.92 -22.98 -16.92
C ALA A 103 3.96 -21.90 -16.39
N ASP A 104 3.03 -22.30 -15.52
CA ASP A 104 2.09 -21.35 -14.93
C ASP A 104 2.81 -20.32 -14.03
N VAL A 105 2.43 -19.05 -14.15
CA VAL A 105 3.11 -17.91 -13.52
C VAL A 105 3.15 -18.00 -11.99
N TRP A 106 2.12 -18.60 -11.39
CA TRP A 106 1.97 -18.70 -9.94
C TRP A 106 2.89 -19.74 -9.33
N LEU A 107 3.31 -20.75 -10.11
CA LEU A 107 4.24 -21.78 -9.63
C LEU A 107 5.62 -21.22 -9.26
N GLY A 108 5.95 -20.02 -9.73
CA GLY A 108 7.16 -19.32 -9.31
C GLY A 108 7.18 -18.95 -7.82
N ASP A 109 6.03 -18.82 -7.16
CA ASP A 109 5.93 -18.42 -5.74
C ASP A 109 5.84 -19.61 -4.78
N LEU A 110 5.69 -20.83 -5.29
CA LEU A 110 5.69 -22.03 -4.47
C LEU A 110 7.08 -22.27 -3.87
N ARG A 111 7.14 -22.85 -2.68
CA ARG A 111 8.40 -23.35 -2.09
C ARG A 111 8.99 -24.48 -2.95
N TYR A 112 10.33 -24.59 -2.97
CA TYR A 112 11.08 -25.51 -3.84
C TYR A 112 10.85 -27.01 -3.58
N ASP A 113 10.22 -27.36 -2.47
CA ASP A 113 9.79 -28.71 -2.12
C ASP A 113 8.60 -29.21 -2.95
N ILE A 114 7.87 -28.30 -3.62
CA ILE A 114 6.81 -28.66 -4.57
C ILE A 114 7.43 -29.02 -5.93
N ASP A 115 7.15 -30.24 -6.39
CA ASP A 115 7.64 -30.83 -7.63
C ASP A 115 6.81 -30.38 -8.83
N VAL A 116 7.14 -29.18 -9.32
CA VAL A 116 6.47 -28.53 -10.45
C VAL A 116 7.48 -27.91 -11.39
N ILE A 117 7.10 -27.80 -12.67
CA ILE A 117 7.85 -27.01 -13.64
C ILE A 117 7.57 -25.54 -13.34
N ARG A 118 8.62 -24.78 -13.00
CA ARG A 118 8.52 -23.36 -12.65
C ARG A 118 8.77 -22.46 -13.86
N PRO A 119 8.21 -21.24 -13.90
CA PRO A 119 8.55 -20.26 -14.91
C PRO A 119 10.05 -20.02 -15.00
N SER A 120 10.61 -20.19 -16.19
CA SER A 120 12.03 -19.96 -16.47
C SER A 120 12.37 -18.46 -16.60
N THR A 121 11.37 -17.63 -16.84
CA THR A 121 11.50 -16.18 -16.97
C THR A 121 10.33 -15.46 -16.32
N SER A 122 10.59 -14.25 -15.82
CA SER A 122 9.61 -13.29 -15.34
C SER A 122 10.28 -11.94 -15.19
N SER A 123 9.54 -10.87 -15.40
CA SER A 123 9.96 -9.49 -15.14
C SER A 123 9.12 -8.91 -14.04
N SER A 124 9.77 -8.41 -12.99
CA SER A 124 9.09 -7.60 -11.98
C SER A 124 8.79 -6.24 -12.59
N ILE A 125 7.50 -5.86 -12.61
CA ILE A 125 7.10 -4.48 -12.84
C ILE A 125 7.36 -3.72 -11.55
N TRP A 126 6.83 -4.20 -10.43
CA TRP A 126 7.04 -3.61 -9.11
C TRP A 126 7.35 -4.68 -8.05
N PHE A 127 8.25 -4.35 -7.14
CA PHE A 127 8.33 -4.97 -5.81
C PHE A 127 8.72 -3.87 -4.83
N SER A 128 7.70 -3.21 -4.27
CA SER A 128 7.92 -1.93 -3.61
C SER A 128 7.02 -1.75 -2.38
N LYS A 129 7.54 -1.01 -1.40
CA LYS A 129 6.84 -0.74 -0.14
C LYS A 129 5.81 0.35 -0.33
N THR A 130 4.60 0.06 0.12
CA THR A 130 3.51 1.05 0.20
C THR A 130 3.33 1.62 1.59
N ARG A 131 4.02 1.05 2.59
CA ARG A 131 3.94 1.48 3.99
C ARG A 131 2.51 1.47 4.56
N GLY A 132 1.60 0.68 3.97
CA GLY A 132 0.20 0.60 4.38
C GLY A 132 -0.60 1.89 4.15
N ARG A 133 -0.15 2.77 3.24
CA ARG A 133 -0.78 4.07 2.97
C ARG A 133 -1.98 3.96 2.03
N ASN A 134 -2.83 4.98 2.04
CA ASN A 134 -4.10 5.05 1.31
C ASN A 134 -3.98 4.75 -0.20
N SER A 135 -2.87 5.14 -0.84
CA SER A 135 -2.62 4.86 -2.26
C SER A 135 -2.49 3.37 -2.61
N TRP A 136 -2.20 2.50 -1.63
CA TRP A 136 -1.95 1.07 -1.85
C TRP A 136 -3.14 0.35 -2.52
N MET A 137 -4.37 0.58 -2.07
CA MET A 137 -5.56 -0.07 -2.65
C MET A 137 -5.73 0.29 -4.13
N TYR A 138 -5.42 1.53 -4.51
CA TYR A 138 -5.54 2.02 -5.88
C TYR A 138 -4.40 1.52 -6.77
N LEU A 139 -3.19 1.34 -6.21
CA LEU A 139 -2.10 0.64 -6.89
C LEU A 139 -2.44 -0.84 -7.10
N LEU A 140 -3.03 -1.50 -6.09
CA LEU A 140 -3.54 -2.86 -6.21
C LEU A 140 -4.62 -2.96 -7.31
N ALA A 141 -5.48 -1.97 -7.45
CA ALA A 141 -6.48 -1.95 -8.52
C ALA A 141 -5.85 -1.96 -9.93
N ALA A 142 -4.77 -1.19 -10.14
CA ALA A 142 -4.00 -1.23 -11.39
C ALA A 142 -3.31 -2.59 -11.59
N ALA A 143 -2.78 -3.21 -10.53
CA ALA A 143 -2.21 -4.56 -10.60
C ALA A 143 -3.28 -5.63 -10.93
N CYS A 144 -4.45 -5.59 -10.29
CA CYS A 144 -5.58 -6.47 -10.57
C CYS A 144 -6.09 -6.31 -12.00
N LEU A 145 -6.11 -5.09 -12.54
CA LEU A 145 -6.41 -4.83 -13.95
C LEU A 145 -5.44 -5.62 -14.85
N ILE A 146 -4.13 -5.47 -14.66
CA ILE A 146 -3.12 -6.16 -15.47
C ILE A 146 -3.27 -7.69 -15.35
N VAL A 147 -3.46 -8.21 -14.13
CA VAL A 147 -3.66 -9.66 -13.89
C VAL A 147 -4.93 -10.17 -14.56
N SER A 148 -6.04 -9.43 -14.48
CA SER A 148 -7.30 -9.83 -15.10
C SER A 148 -7.24 -9.83 -16.62
N ARG A 149 -6.42 -8.97 -17.23
CA ARG A 149 -6.22 -8.90 -18.68
C ARG A 149 -5.24 -9.95 -19.18
N PHE A 150 -4.29 -10.35 -18.34
CA PHE A 150 -3.25 -11.32 -18.68
C PHE A 150 -3.13 -12.45 -17.63
N PRO A 151 -4.19 -13.25 -17.41
CA PRO A 151 -4.21 -14.23 -16.32
C PRO A 151 -3.12 -15.31 -16.42
N ASP A 152 -2.64 -15.61 -17.63
CA ASP A 152 -1.59 -16.61 -17.90
C ASP A 152 -0.18 -16.00 -18.01
N ALA A 153 -0.05 -14.69 -17.88
CA ALA A 153 1.22 -13.98 -18.03
C ALA A 153 1.51 -12.99 -16.89
N ALA A 154 0.56 -12.67 -16.02
CA ALA A 154 0.73 -11.68 -14.96
C ALA A 154 0.29 -12.23 -13.59
N LYS A 155 0.96 -11.77 -12.54
CA LYS A 155 0.59 -12.08 -11.16
C LYS A 155 0.82 -10.91 -10.21
N VAL A 156 0.01 -10.89 -9.16
CA VAL A 156 0.14 -9.97 -8.02
C VAL A 156 0.52 -10.77 -6.78
N SER A 157 1.45 -10.26 -5.98
CA SER A 157 2.03 -11.02 -4.86
C SER A 157 2.34 -10.14 -3.64
N TYR A 158 2.79 -10.80 -2.56
CA TYR A 158 3.14 -10.26 -1.25
C TYR A 158 1.94 -9.91 -0.36
N ASP A 159 1.86 -8.71 0.20
CA ASP A 159 0.93 -8.38 1.29
C ASP A 159 -0.46 -8.04 0.74
N VAL A 160 -1.10 -9.04 0.12
CA VAL A 160 -2.41 -8.95 -0.54
C VAL A 160 -3.35 -10.02 0.02
N ASN A 161 -4.65 -9.70 0.13
CA ASN A 161 -5.68 -10.67 0.48
C ASN A 161 -6.92 -10.52 -0.43
N ALA A 162 -7.78 -11.53 -0.43
CA ALA A 162 -8.94 -11.58 -1.30
C ALA A 162 -9.93 -10.43 -1.05
N ALA A 163 -10.10 -9.97 0.19
CA ALA A 163 -10.99 -8.85 0.51
C ALA A 163 -10.48 -7.54 -0.11
N LEU A 164 -9.18 -7.27 -0.01
CA LEU A 164 -8.54 -6.10 -0.58
C LEU A 164 -8.57 -6.13 -2.12
N CYS A 165 -8.35 -7.30 -2.73
CA CYS A 165 -8.52 -7.47 -4.18
C CYS A 165 -9.96 -7.17 -4.61
N ARG A 166 -10.97 -7.61 -3.84
CA ARG A 166 -12.39 -7.30 -4.13
C ARG A 166 -12.67 -5.80 -4.05
N GLU A 167 -12.17 -5.11 -3.03
CA GLU A 167 -12.32 -3.65 -2.90
C GLU A 167 -11.64 -2.91 -4.07
N ALA A 168 -10.41 -3.29 -4.40
CA ALA A 168 -9.64 -2.71 -5.49
C ALA A 168 -10.33 -2.90 -6.85
N VAL A 169 -10.82 -4.12 -7.13
CA VAL A 169 -11.59 -4.44 -8.35
C VAL A 169 -12.93 -3.70 -8.39
N ASN A 170 -13.65 -3.63 -7.28
CA ASN A 170 -14.91 -2.88 -7.19
C ASN A 170 -14.71 -1.38 -7.47
N TRP A 171 -13.60 -0.81 -7.01
CA TRP A 171 -13.24 0.56 -7.35
C TRP A 171 -12.87 0.70 -8.83
N ALA A 172 -12.03 -0.19 -9.37
CA ALA A 172 -11.62 -0.15 -10.78
C ALA A 172 -12.81 -0.25 -11.75
N ASN A 173 -13.74 -1.17 -11.47
CA ASN A 173 -14.92 -1.43 -12.30
C ASN A 173 -15.91 -0.26 -12.36
N GLN A 174 -15.76 0.77 -11.52
CA GLN A 174 -16.54 2.01 -11.65
C GLN A 174 -16.10 2.87 -12.85
N TYR A 175 -14.89 2.65 -13.37
CA TYR A 175 -14.25 3.52 -14.36
C TYR A 175 -13.77 2.79 -15.62
N LEU A 176 -13.75 1.46 -15.61
CA LEU A 176 -13.36 0.64 -16.75
C LEU A 176 -14.57 0.30 -17.63
N ASP A 177 -14.40 0.38 -18.95
CA ASP A 177 -15.47 0.04 -19.91
C ASP A 177 -15.82 -1.45 -19.87
N ARG A 178 -14.81 -2.30 -19.68
CA ARG A 178 -14.95 -3.74 -19.51
C ARG A 178 -14.57 -4.11 -18.08
N PRO A 179 -15.45 -4.76 -17.30
CA PRO A 179 -15.12 -5.14 -15.94
C PRO A 179 -13.92 -6.10 -15.90
N ILE A 180 -13.23 -6.09 -14.77
CA ILE A 180 -12.17 -7.02 -14.40
C ILE A 180 -12.63 -7.90 -13.24
N ASP A 181 -12.05 -9.09 -13.16
CA ASP A 181 -12.22 -10.02 -12.07
C ASP A 181 -11.07 -9.91 -11.07
N VAL A 182 -11.29 -10.40 -9.85
CA VAL A 182 -10.19 -10.63 -8.90
C VAL A 182 -9.24 -11.72 -9.42
N PRO A 183 -7.95 -11.71 -9.01
CA PRO A 183 -7.00 -12.77 -9.35
C PRO A 183 -7.50 -14.15 -8.95
N ASP A 184 -7.10 -15.20 -9.68
CA ASP A 184 -7.51 -16.59 -9.38
C ASP A 184 -7.12 -17.01 -7.97
N THR A 185 -6.02 -16.49 -7.42
CA THR A 185 -5.59 -16.72 -6.03
C THR A 185 -6.59 -16.23 -4.98
N ALA A 186 -7.49 -15.32 -5.34
CA ALA A 186 -8.57 -14.82 -4.51
C ALA A 186 -9.89 -15.62 -4.65
N VAL A 187 -9.88 -16.70 -5.44
CA VAL A 187 -11.04 -17.56 -5.70
C VAL A 187 -10.60 -19.03 -5.66
N LYS A 188 -10.79 -19.69 -4.53
CA LYS A 188 -10.33 -21.07 -4.25
C LYS A 188 -10.67 -22.08 -5.33
N GLU A 189 -11.86 -22.01 -5.92
CA GLU A 189 -12.27 -22.93 -6.99
C GLU A 189 -11.44 -22.71 -8.27
N LYS A 190 -11.16 -21.45 -8.63
CA LYS A 190 -10.33 -21.12 -9.80
C LYS A 190 -8.87 -21.52 -9.55
N LEU A 191 -8.32 -21.19 -8.38
CA LEU A 191 -6.96 -21.56 -8.01
C LEU A 191 -6.77 -23.08 -8.01
N MET A 192 -7.68 -23.84 -7.38
CA MET A 192 -7.58 -25.31 -7.34
C MET A 192 -7.57 -25.91 -8.73
N LYS A 193 -8.53 -25.51 -9.58
CA LYS A 193 -8.59 -25.95 -10.98
C LYS A 193 -7.30 -25.64 -11.72
N ARG A 194 -6.74 -24.46 -11.50
CA ARG A 194 -5.50 -24.00 -12.12
C ARG A 194 -4.29 -24.85 -11.69
N LEU A 195 -4.16 -25.17 -10.40
CA LEU A 195 -3.08 -26.03 -9.90
C LEU A 195 -3.14 -27.45 -10.45
N VAL A 196 -4.35 -28.01 -10.56
CA VAL A 196 -4.56 -29.34 -11.18
C VAL A 196 -4.14 -29.31 -12.65
N LEU A 197 -4.55 -28.28 -13.41
CA LEU A 197 -4.16 -28.12 -14.81
C LEU A 197 -2.66 -27.90 -15.00
N ALA A 198 -2.02 -27.21 -14.05
CA ALA A 198 -0.59 -26.97 -14.05
C ALA A 198 0.25 -28.20 -13.67
N GLY A 199 -0.40 -29.33 -13.34
CA GLY A 199 0.27 -30.61 -13.08
C GLY A 199 0.88 -30.74 -11.69
N VAL A 200 0.38 -29.99 -10.69
CA VAL A 200 0.81 -30.14 -9.30
C VAL A 200 0.49 -31.57 -8.81
N PRO A 201 1.46 -32.33 -8.25
CA PRO A 201 1.21 -33.68 -7.75
C PRO A 201 0.12 -33.69 -6.67
N ARG A 202 -0.78 -34.68 -6.70
CA ARG A 202 -1.93 -34.74 -5.79
C ARG A 202 -1.54 -34.65 -4.31
N GLN A 203 -0.50 -35.37 -3.90
CA GLN A 203 0.02 -35.37 -2.53
C GLN A 203 0.53 -33.99 -2.08
N GLN A 204 0.90 -33.11 -3.00
CA GLN A 204 1.41 -31.76 -2.73
C GLN A 204 0.36 -30.66 -2.97
N LEU A 205 -0.80 -31.02 -3.52
CA LEU A 205 -1.80 -30.07 -4.00
C LEU A 205 -2.38 -29.21 -2.86
N LEU A 206 -2.63 -29.78 -1.69
CA LEU A 206 -3.13 -29.03 -0.53
C LEU A 206 -2.09 -28.01 -0.03
N ASN A 207 -0.81 -28.42 0.03
CA ASN A 207 0.29 -27.54 0.41
C ASN A 207 0.47 -26.41 -0.61
N ALA A 208 0.46 -26.72 -1.91
CA ALA A 208 0.55 -25.72 -2.98
C ALA A 208 -0.64 -24.74 -2.96
N PHE A 209 -1.86 -25.26 -2.74
CA PHE A 209 -3.06 -24.45 -2.63
C PHE A 209 -2.98 -23.46 -1.47
N PHE A 210 -2.59 -23.90 -0.26
CA PHE A 210 -2.47 -23.02 0.89
C PHE A 210 -1.31 -22.02 0.82
N GLN A 211 -0.27 -22.30 0.02
CA GLN A 211 0.81 -21.33 -0.24
C GLN A 211 0.39 -20.19 -1.16
N LEU A 212 -0.59 -20.42 -2.06
CA LEU A 212 -0.98 -19.46 -3.09
C LEU A 212 -2.32 -18.78 -2.84
N THR A 213 -3.23 -19.42 -2.11
CA THR A 213 -4.53 -18.82 -1.82
C THR A 213 -4.36 -17.58 -0.95
N ILE A 214 -4.99 -16.49 -1.35
CA ILE A 214 -5.05 -15.25 -0.58
C ILE A 214 -6.42 -15.07 0.09
N GLU A 215 -7.27 -16.11 0.04
CA GLU A 215 -8.52 -16.17 0.79
C GLU A 215 -8.28 -16.45 2.28
N GLU A 216 -9.23 -16.00 3.09
CA GLU A 216 -9.19 -16.25 4.54
C GLU A 216 -9.43 -17.74 4.82
N LYS A 217 -8.67 -18.30 5.76
CA LYS A 217 -8.77 -19.71 6.17
C LYS A 217 -9.88 -19.89 7.21
N ASP A 218 -11.07 -19.42 6.87
CA ASP A 218 -12.24 -19.42 7.72
C ASP A 218 -13.00 -20.78 7.65
N PRO A 219 -14.13 -20.93 8.37
CA PRO A 219 -14.93 -22.15 8.29
C PRO A 219 -15.46 -22.48 6.88
N GLN A 220 -15.62 -21.51 5.98
CA GLN A 220 -16.03 -21.79 4.60
C GLN A 220 -14.88 -22.41 3.81
N MET A 221 -13.64 -21.96 4.04
CA MET A 221 -12.45 -22.64 3.52
C MET A 221 -12.35 -24.07 4.04
N GLY A 222 -12.55 -24.30 5.35
CA GLY A 222 -12.55 -25.65 5.92
C GLY A 222 -13.58 -26.59 5.26
N GLN A 223 -14.82 -26.11 5.08
CA GLN A 223 -15.85 -26.87 4.37
C GLN A 223 -15.52 -27.16 2.90
N TYR A 224 -14.76 -26.28 2.25
CA TYR A 224 -14.29 -26.51 0.89
C TYR A 224 -13.22 -27.60 0.87
N ILE A 225 -12.23 -27.52 1.77
CA ILE A 225 -11.15 -28.51 1.88
C ILE A 225 -11.69 -29.92 2.17
N LEU A 226 -12.67 -30.05 3.08
CA LEU A 226 -13.33 -31.34 3.38
C LEU A 226 -14.08 -31.96 2.19
N ARG A 227 -14.44 -31.18 1.18
CA ARG A 227 -15.07 -31.68 -0.06
C ARG A 227 -14.05 -32.10 -1.11
N GLU A 228 -12.91 -31.41 -1.15
CA GLU A 228 -11.89 -31.57 -2.19
C GLU A 228 -10.78 -32.58 -1.83
N PHE A 229 -10.58 -32.86 -0.54
CA PHE A 229 -9.53 -33.74 -0.01
C PHE A 229 -10.10 -34.81 0.92
N SER A 230 -9.46 -35.98 0.93
CA SER A 230 -9.81 -37.02 1.90
C SER A 230 -9.32 -36.65 3.30
N GLU A 231 -9.92 -37.28 4.31
CA GLU A 231 -9.50 -37.11 5.70
C GLU A 231 -8.02 -37.46 5.89
N GLU A 232 -7.52 -38.50 5.22
CA GLU A 232 -6.11 -38.89 5.26
C GLU A 232 -5.18 -37.84 4.64
N GLU A 233 -5.57 -37.22 3.52
CA GLU A 233 -4.77 -36.16 2.87
C GLU A 233 -4.66 -34.93 3.78
N ILE A 234 -5.75 -34.55 4.43
CA ILE A 234 -5.78 -33.44 5.40
C ILE A 234 -4.94 -33.80 6.63
N ARG A 235 -5.12 -35.01 7.19
CA ARG A 235 -4.36 -35.51 8.34
C ARG A 235 -2.87 -35.47 8.07
N GLN A 236 -2.43 -36.01 6.93
CA GLN A 236 -1.02 -36.03 6.54
C GLN A 236 -0.44 -34.60 6.45
N TYR A 237 -1.15 -33.67 5.79
CA TYR A 237 -0.70 -32.29 5.67
C TYR A 237 -0.46 -31.62 7.02
N TYR A 238 -1.40 -31.79 7.97
CA TYR A 238 -1.26 -31.19 9.30
C TYR A 238 -0.24 -31.93 10.17
N GLN A 239 -0.10 -33.25 10.04
CA GLN A 239 0.94 -34.01 10.72
C GLN A 239 2.34 -33.49 10.35
N GLU A 240 2.61 -33.27 9.06
CA GLU A 240 3.87 -32.73 8.58
C GLU A 240 4.14 -31.31 9.12
N ARG A 241 3.12 -30.43 9.15
CA ARG A 241 3.28 -29.05 9.65
C ARG A 241 3.40 -28.95 11.16
N LEU A 242 2.64 -29.74 11.92
CA LEU A 242 2.68 -29.75 13.38
C LEU A 242 3.96 -30.40 13.93
N ALA A 243 4.67 -31.19 13.11
CA ALA A 243 6.00 -31.70 13.41
C ALA A 243 7.10 -30.63 13.35
N ILE A 244 6.87 -29.50 12.66
CA ILE A 244 7.86 -28.43 12.47
C ILE A 244 7.61 -27.34 13.53
N GLU A 245 8.52 -27.20 14.49
CA GLU A 245 8.41 -26.25 15.62
C GLU A 245 8.08 -24.82 15.15
N GLY A 246 8.73 -24.33 14.08
CA GLY A 246 8.51 -22.99 13.54
C GLY A 246 7.24 -22.80 12.71
N CYS A 247 6.40 -23.82 12.58
CA CYS A 247 5.13 -23.77 11.85
C CYS A 247 3.94 -24.31 12.65
N ALA A 248 4.20 -24.86 13.84
CA ALA A 248 3.22 -25.62 14.61
C ALA A 248 2.11 -24.75 15.17
N ASP A 249 2.40 -23.51 15.57
CA ASP A 249 1.40 -22.54 16.00
C ASP A 249 0.44 -22.15 14.87
N ASP A 250 0.98 -21.73 13.73
CA ASP A 250 0.18 -21.38 12.55
C ASP A 250 -0.71 -22.55 12.13
N ALA A 251 -0.15 -23.76 12.06
CA ALA A 251 -0.89 -24.96 11.67
C ALA A 251 -1.99 -25.31 12.68
N PHE A 252 -1.70 -25.23 13.98
CA PHE A 252 -2.66 -25.53 15.05
C PHE A 252 -3.86 -24.58 15.01
N PHE A 253 -3.62 -23.27 14.97
CA PHE A 253 -4.69 -22.28 14.97
C PHE A 253 -5.46 -22.24 13.65
N GLU A 254 -4.78 -22.43 12.52
CA GLU A 254 -5.43 -22.55 11.22
C GLU A 254 -6.41 -23.74 11.17
N TYR A 255 -5.99 -24.90 11.69
CA TYR A 255 -6.83 -26.10 11.76
C TYR A 255 -8.14 -25.83 12.54
N LEU A 256 -8.01 -25.22 13.72
CA LEU A 256 -9.15 -24.87 14.56
C LEU A 256 -10.04 -23.79 13.93
N TYR A 257 -9.43 -22.77 13.31
CA TYR A 257 -10.18 -21.66 12.71
C TYR A 257 -11.00 -22.09 11.48
N MET A 258 -10.48 -23.04 10.70
CA MET A 258 -11.22 -23.67 9.62
C MET A 258 -12.33 -24.62 10.10
N GLY A 259 -12.43 -24.87 11.40
CA GLY A 259 -13.52 -25.65 11.99
C GLY A 259 -13.39 -27.16 11.76
N PHE A 260 -12.16 -27.67 11.59
CA PHE A 260 -11.91 -29.10 11.55
C PHE A 260 -12.08 -29.75 12.95
N ASP A 261 -12.21 -31.07 12.99
CA ASP A 261 -12.56 -31.80 14.21
C ASP A 261 -11.44 -31.76 15.26
N PHE A 262 -11.79 -31.37 16.48
CA PHE A 262 -10.82 -31.23 17.55
C PHE A 262 -10.27 -32.58 18.05
N GLY A 263 -11.08 -33.65 17.98
CA GLY A 263 -10.64 -35.01 18.30
C GLY A 263 -9.55 -35.47 17.35
N ASP A 264 -9.74 -35.25 16.05
CA ASP A 264 -8.73 -35.56 15.03
C ASP A 264 -7.42 -34.79 15.27
N LEU A 265 -7.50 -33.51 15.66
CA LEU A 265 -6.31 -32.74 16.03
C LEU A 265 -5.57 -33.33 17.25
N CYS A 266 -6.32 -33.81 18.25
CA CYS A 266 -5.73 -34.51 19.40
C CYS A 266 -4.97 -35.74 18.95
N ASP A 267 -5.57 -36.54 18.06
CA ASP A 267 -4.97 -37.76 17.53
C ASP A 267 -3.70 -37.48 16.72
N ILE A 268 -3.72 -36.48 15.84
CA ILE A 268 -2.55 -36.05 15.04
C ILE A 268 -1.37 -35.68 15.96
N ILE A 269 -1.62 -34.94 17.05
CA ILE A 269 -0.57 -34.48 17.98
C ILE A 269 -0.13 -35.60 18.94
N ALA A 270 -1.00 -36.58 19.20
CA ALA A 270 -0.67 -37.74 20.03
C ALA A 270 0.36 -38.66 19.33
N GLU A 271 0.40 -38.68 18.00
CA GLU A 271 1.35 -39.47 17.23
C GLU A 271 2.83 -39.09 17.50
N GLU A 272 3.74 -40.03 17.26
CA GLU A 272 5.17 -39.77 17.28
C GLU A 272 5.54 -38.80 16.14
N GLY A 273 6.29 -37.74 16.47
CA GLY A 273 6.74 -36.74 15.49
C GLY A 273 6.15 -35.33 15.68
N ALA A 274 5.05 -35.16 16.42
CA ALA A 274 4.53 -33.83 16.74
C ALA A 274 5.51 -33.04 17.62
N SER A 275 5.67 -31.76 17.31
CA SER A 275 6.59 -30.82 17.95
C SER A 275 6.23 -30.51 19.42
N ASP A 276 7.19 -30.00 20.19
CA ASP A 276 6.97 -29.64 21.60
C ASP A 276 5.99 -28.46 21.72
N LEU A 277 6.06 -27.52 20.77
CA LEU A 277 5.09 -26.42 20.67
C LEU A 277 3.68 -26.94 20.42
N ALA A 278 3.46 -27.81 19.43
CA ALA A 278 2.14 -28.37 19.15
C ALA A 278 1.54 -29.07 20.40
N ARG A 279 2.35 -29.87 21.10
CA ARG A 279 1.94 -30.54 22.35
C ARG A 279 1.59 -29.55 23.46
N THR A 280 2.33 -28.44 23.54
CA THR A 280 2.07 -27.37 24.52
C THR A 280 0.78 -26.63 24.21
N LEU A 281 0.55 -26.28 22.95
CA LEU A 281 -0.68 -25.64 22.48
C LEU A 281 -1.91 -26.52 22.76
N LEU A 282 -1.82 -27.81 22.44
CA LEU A 282 -2.90 -28.76 22.74
C LEU A 282 -3.23 -28.83 24.23
N LYS A 283 -2.20 -28.90 25.11
CA LYS A 283 -2.41 -28.90 26.56
C LYS A 283 -3.11 -27.64 27.05
N ASN A 284 -2.78 -26.48 26.47
CA ASN A 284 -3.40 -25.21 26.83
C ASN A 284 -4.86 -25.15 26.36
N GLU A 285 -5.14 -25.58 25.13
CA GLU A 285 -6.49 -25.66 24.55
C GLU A 285 -7.40 -26.61 25.34
N LEU A 286 -6.91 -27.79 25.71
CA LEU A 286 -7.64 -28.75 26.54
C LEU A 286 -8.04 -28.14 27.89
N LYS A 287 -7.10 -27.48 28.57
CA LYS A 287 -7.36 -26.79 29.85
C LYS A 287 -8.38 -25.68 29.69
N ALA A 288 -8.33 -24.90 28.61
CA ALA A 288 -9.31 -23.84 28.38
C ALA A 288 -10.71 -24.43 28.22
N ARG A 289 -10.85 -25.46 27.37
CA ARG A 289 -12.13 -26.14 27.13
C ARG A 289 -12.71 -26.77 28.40
N GLU A 290 -11.89 -27.31 29.28
CA GLU A 290 -12.32 -27.83 30.60
C GLU A 290 -12.96 -26.76 31.49
N HIS A 291 -12.50 -25.51 31.40
CA HIS A 291 -13.06 -24.37 32.15
C HIS A 291 -14.27 -23.72 31.45
N GLY A 292 -14.75 -24.28 30.34
CA GLY A 292 -15.78 -23.66 29.50
C GLY A 292 -15.26 -22.40 28.79
N GLU A 293 -13.95 -22.19 28.76
CA GLU A 293 -13.30 -21.14 28.03
C GLU A 293 -13.01 -21.67 26.63
N SER A 294 -13.48 -20.98 25.59
CA SER A 294 -12.89 -21.19 24.28
C SER A 294 -11.58 -20.41 24.25
N THR A 295 -10.45 -21.09 24.03
CA THR A 295 -9.23 -20.46 23.55
C THR A 295 -9.44 -20.03 22.10
N GLN A 296 -10.37 -19.09 21.89
CA GLN A 296 -10.27 -18.10 20.81
C GLN A 296 -9.04 -17.22 21.10
N TYR A 297 -7.85 -17.80 21.23
CA TYR A 297 -6.63 -17.05 21.51
C TYR A 297 -6.07 -16.51 20.20
N SER A 298 -6.40 -15.25 19.97
CA SER A 298 -5.45 -14.14 19.77
C SER A 298 -4.66 -14.01 18.47
N TYR A 299 -4.58 -14.98 17.56
CA TYR A 299 -4.00 -14.70 16.24
C TYR A 299 -5.06 -14.12 15.27
N TYR A 300 -6.19 -14.81 15.12
CA TYR A 300 -7.34 -14.32 14.35
C TYR A 300 -8.26 -13.39 15.13
N ASP A 301 -8.20 -13.43 16.45
CA ASP A 301 -8.95 -12.52 17.33
C ASP A 301 -8.33 -11.10 17.35
N PHE A 302 -7.04 -10.96 16.99
CA PHE A 302 -6.43 -9.66 16.69
C PHE A 302 -7.02 -9.04 15.42
N TYR A 303 -7.23 -9.82 14.37
CA TYR A 303 -7.90 -9.34 13.15
C TYR A 303 -9.41 -9.13 13.36
N GLY A 304 -10.08 -9.98 14.14
CA GLY A 304 -11.47 -9.81 14.55
C GLY A 304 -11.69 -8.55 15.40
N ARG A 305 -10.84 -8.32 16.41
CA ARG A 305 -10.83 -7.07 17.17
C ARG A 305 -10.45 -5.88 16.30
N ALA A 306 -9.44 -5.97 15.45
CA ALA A 306 -9.10 -4.89 14.51
C ALA A 306 -10.27 -4.53 13.56
N ARG A 307 -11.10 -5.50 13.15
CA ARG A 307 -12.34 -5.24 12.39
C ARG A 307 -13.42 -4.56 13.23
N GLN A 308 -13.56 -4.95 14.50
CA GLN A 308 -14.51 -4.32 15.42
C GLN A 308 -14.07 -2.89 15.77
N THR A 309 -12.79 -2.69 16.07
CA THR A 309 -12.18 -1.37 16.25
C THR A 309 -12.26 -0.55 14.96
N GLY A 310 -12.12 -1.15 13.78
CA GLY A 310 -12.27 -0.46 12.49
C GLY A 310 -13.70 0.06 12.25
N ARG A 311 -14.74 -0.70 12.61
CA ARG A 311 -16.13 -0.23 12.54
C ARG A 311 -16.40 0.88 13.56
N GLU A 312 -15.91 0.72 14.79
CA GLU A 312 -16.04 1.72 15.86
C GLU A 312 -15.30 3.01 15.49
N ILE A 313 -14.07 2.93 14.95
CA ILE A 313 -13.30 4.05 14.41
C ILE A 313 -14.04 4.73 13.27
N HIS A 314 -14.62 3.98 12.32
CA HIS A 314 -15.40 4.57 11.23
C HIS A 314 -16.66 5.27 11.70
N GLU A 315 -17.34 4.73 12.72
CA GLU A 315 -18.51 5.36 13.30
C GLU A 315 -18.15 6.62 14.09
N GLU A 316 -17.08 6.60 14.88
CA GLU A 316 -16.54 7.77 15.56
C GLU A 316 -16.11 8.86 14.56
N GLN A 317 -15.41 8.48 13.50
CA GLN A 317 -15.05 9.36 12.38
C GLN A 317 -16.29 10.00 11.77
N ARG A 318 -17.33 9.20 11.46
CA ARG A 318 -18.58 9.70 10.88
C ARG A 318 -19.21 10.75 11.79
N LEU A 319 -19.27 10.49 13.11
CA LEU A 319 -19.82 11.42 14.09
C LEU A 319 -19.00 12.72 14.21
N GLN A 320 -17.69 12.68 13.97
CA GLN A 320 -16.86 13.89 13.91
C GLN A 320 -17.15 14.70 12.63
N TYR A 321 -17.26 14.06 11.47
CA TYR A 321 -17.60 14.72 10.20
C TYR A 321 -19.03 15.31 10.17
N GLU A 322 -19.93 14.85 11.04
CA GLU A 322 -21.24 15.49 11.23
C GLU A 322 -21.15 16.85 11.95
N LYS A 323 -20.08 17.07 12.73
CA LYS A 323 -19.89 18.28 13.56
C LYS A 323 -18.94 19.29 12.92
N TYR A 324 -17.90 18.81 12.23
CA TYR A 324 -16.80 19.60 11.72
C TYR A 324 -16.58 19.36 10.23
N ASP A 325 -16.23 20.42 9.51
CA ASP A 325 -15.89 20.38 8.09
C ASP A 325 -14.48 19.82 7.86
N ILE A 326 -13.58 20.04 8.83
CA ILE A 326 -12.16 19.66 8.80
C ILE A 326 -11.86 18.88 10.08
N VAL A 327 -11.63 17.58 9.95
CA VAL A 327 -11.38 16.68 11.08
C VAL A 327 -9.90 16.28 11.16
N TYR A 328 -9.27 16.07 10.00
CA TYR A 328 -7.85 15.70 9.90
C TYR A 328 -7.06 16.70 9.05
N TYR A 329 -5.72 16.64 9.14
CA TYR A 329 -4.84 17.47 8.29
C TYR A 329 -5.18 17.33 6.80
N GLU A 330 -5.49 16.12 6.35
CA GLU A 330 -5.82 15.79 4.96
C GLU A 330 -7.10 16.47 4.46
N ASP A 331 -7.96 16.95 5.37
CA ASP A 331 -9.13 17.74 5.03
C ASP A 331 -8.82 19.21 4.80
N LEU A 332 -7.66 19.72 5.24
CA LEU A 332 -7.26 21.12 5.08
C LEU A 332 -7.22 21.58 3.63
N ARG A 333 -7.11 20.65 2.68
CA ARG A 333 -7.28 20.93 1.24
C ARG A 333 -8.66 21.49 0.85
N LYS A 334 -9.67 21.34 1.72
CA LYS A 334 -11.02 21.88 1.59
C LYS A 334 -11.20 23.18 2.39
N PHE A 335 -10.18 23.58 3.15
CA PHE A 335 -10.30 24.69 4.09
C PHE A 335 -10.59 26.00 3.35
N THR A 336 -11.58 26.70 3.84
CA THR A 336 -11.82 28.11 3.54
C THR A 336 -12.06 28.84 4.86
N PRO A 337 -11.74 30.15 4.95
CA PRO A 337 -12.06 30.92 6.15
C PRO A 337 -13.54 30.78 6.51
N GLY A 338 -13.83 30.29 7.72
CA GLY A 338 -15.18 30.01 8.21
C GLY A 338 -15.53 28.53 8.35
N CYS A 339 -14.71 27.61 7.83
CA CYS A 339 -14.87 26.17 8.11
C CYS A 339 -14.83 25.87 9.62
N LYS A 340 -15.68 24.95 10.05
CA LYS A 340 -15.63 24.37 11.40
C LYS A 340 -14.51 23.34 11.45
N VAL A 341 -13.39 23.71 12.06
CA VAL A 341 -12.26 22.81 12.27
C VAL A 341 -12.42 22.11 13.61
N ASP A 342 -12.11 20.82 13.66
CA ASP A 342 -12.03 20.08 14.91
C ASP A 342 -11.14 20.83 15.92
N PRO A 343 -11.60 21.05 17.17
CA PRO A 343 -10.88 21.90 18.13
C PRO A 343 -9.47 21.40 18.47
N ASP A 344 -9.26 20.08 18.53
CA ASP A 344 -7.96 19.51 18.89
C ASP A 344 -6.97 19.67 17.73
N LEU A 345 -7.44 19.44 16.50
CA LEU A 345 -6.68 19.73 15.29
C LEU A 345 -6.34 21.23 15.20
N GLU A 346 -7.32 22.10 15.39
CA GLU A 346 -7.12 23.55 15.26
C GLU A 346 -6.13 24.08 16.31
N ALA A 347 -6.26 23.63 17.56
CA ALA A 347 -5.34 23.97 18.64
C ALA A 347 -3.91 23.51 18.33
N HIS A 348 -3.76 22.31 17.78
CA HIS A 348 -2.47 21.77 17.37
C HIS A 348 -1.83 22.61 16.24
N ILE A 349 -2.59 22.95 15.19
CA ILE A 349 -2.12 23.80 14.08
C ILE A 349 -1.68 25.17 14.61
N LYS A 350 -2.53 25.86 15.39
CA LYS A 350 -2.23 27.18 15.96
C LYS A 350 -0.96 27.17 16.81
N LYS A 351 -0.83 26.16 17.68
CA LYS A 351 0.36 25.97 18.53
C LYS A 351 1.64 25.86 17.70
N ASN A 352 1.62 25.07 16.64
CA ASN A 352 2.79 24.84 15.80
C ASN A 352 3.13 26.05 14.95
N PHE A 353 2.14 26.77 14.40
CA PHE A 353 2.39 28.04 13.71
C PHE A 353 3.03 29.09 14.61
N MET A 354 2.58 29.21 15.87
CA MET A 354 3.23 30.11 16.85
C MET A 354 4.68 29.72 17.13
N LYS A 355 4.98 28.42 17.15
CA LYS A 355 6.35 27.92 17.32
C LYS A 355 7.21 28.24 16.09
N VAL A 356 6.77 27.86 14.89
CA VAL A 356 7.44 28.14 13.61
C VAL A 356 7.72 29.63 13.46
N ARG A 357 6.73 30.48 13.72
CA ARG A 357 6.89 31.93 13.65
C ARG A 357 7.98 32.43 14.60
N ARG A 358 7.99 31.95 15.84
CA ARG A 358 8.98 32.38 16.85
C ARG A 358 10.41 31.98 16.45
N GLU A 359 10.56 30.76 15.96
CA GLU A 359 11.87 30.16 15.63
C GLU A 359 12.42 30.68 14.29
N GLY A 360 11.54 30.96 13.31
CA GLY A 360 11.94 31.39 11.96
C GLY A 360 12.21 32.89 11.77
N ILE A 361 11.98 33.74 12.77
CA ILE A 361 12.17 35.20 12.65
C ILE A 361 13.63 35.59 12.36
N GLU A 362 14.60 34.92 13.00
CA GLU A 362 16.01 35.27 12.81
C GLU A 362 16.52 34.85 11.42
N GLU A 363 16.12 33.67 10.94
CA GLU A 363 16.50 33.23 9.59
C GLU A 363 15.88 34.15 8.52
N ALA A 364 14.63 34.58 8.73
CA ALA A 364 13.98 35.52 7.84
C ALA A 364 14.71 36.87 7.76
N LYS A 365 15.36 37.34 8.82
CA LYS A 365 16.16 38.57 8.77
C LYS A 365 17.40 38.40 7.89
N ALA A 366 18.11 37.28 8.01
CA ALA A 366 19.25 36.98 7.15
C ALA A 366 18.82 36.86 5.69
N PHE A 367 17.70 36.16 5.43
CA PHE A 367 17.13 35.95 4.11
C PHE A 367 16.78 37.25 3.38
N VAL A 368 16.26 38.26 4.09
CA VAL A 368 15.85 39.54 3.49
C VAL A 368 17.03 40.29 2.83
N SER A 369 18.26 40.08 3.30
CA SER A 369 19.45 40.74 2.73
C SER A 369 19.88 40.17 1.37
N LEU A 370 19.38 38.99 0.99
CA LEU A 370 19.76 38.29 -0.23
C LEU A 370 19.13 38.91 -1.47
N SER A 371 19.85 38.87 -2.59
CA SER A 371 19.32 39.19 -3.92
C SER A 371 18.27 38.17 -4.37
N ARG A 372 17.50 38.50 -5.41
CA ARG A 372 16.47 37.59 -5.95
C ARG A 372 17.00 36.20 -6.27
N ILE A 373 18.13 36.11 -6.97
CA ILE A 373 18.73 34.83 -7.37
C ILE A 373 19.18 34.04 -6.12
N GLU A 374 19.81 34.71 -5.16
CA GLU A 374 20.24 34.07 -3.91
C GLU A 374 19.06 33.55 -3.09
N ARG A 375 17.94 34.28 -3.05
CA ARG A 375 16.71 33.85 -2.37
C ARG A 375 16.05 32.65 -3.06
N GLU A 376 15.92 32.66 -4.38
CA GLU A 376 15.39 31.54 -5.15
C GLU A 376 16.26 30.28 -4.95
N ASN A 377 17.59 30.45 -5.00
CA ASN A 377 18.54 29.36 -4.76
C ASN A 377 18.49 28.84 -3.33
N TRP A 378 18.29 29.70 -2.34
CA TRP A 378 18.11 29.31 -0.94
C TRP A 378 16.91 28.37 -0.79
N PHE A 379 15.76 28.69 -1.40
CA PHE A 379 14.60 27.82 -1.35
C PHE A 379 14.87 26.46 -2.00
N ILE A 380 15.47 26.45 -3.19
CA ILE A 380 15.81 25.20 -3.89
C ILE A 380 16.71 24.30 -3.03
N GLN A 381 17.70 24.88 -2.36
CA GLN A 381 18.66 24.14 -1.54
C GLN A 381 18.06 23.63 -0.22
N ASN A 382 17.05 24.31 0.32
CA ASN A 382 16.42 23.99 1.61
C ASN A 382 15.11 23.17 1.47
N ALA A 383 14.64 22.88 0.26
CA ALA A 383 13.41 22.11 0.02
C ALA A 383 13.53 20.59 0.25
N ARG A 384 14.67 20.08 0.74
CA ARG A 384 15.06 18.66 0.65
C ARG A 384 14.08 17.65 1.29
N HIS A 385 13.26 18.11 2.23
CA HIS A 385 12.29 17.28 2.94
C HIS A 385 10.83 17.62 2.60
N LEU A 386 10.61 18.59 1.71
CA LEU A 386 9.30 19.10 1.35
C LEU A 386 8.88 18.59 -0.02
N ARG A 387 7.64 18.17 -0.13
CA ARG A 387 6.98 17.77 -1.38
C ARG A 387 6.12 18.92 -1.85
N LEU A 388 6.72 19.89 -2.53
CA LEU A 388 6.02 21.08 -3.01
C LEU A 388 5.40 20.85 -4.38
N THR A 389 4.19 21.33 -4.57
CA THR A 389 3.53 21.36 -5.88
C THR A 389 4.17 22.43 -6.76
N GLU A 390 3.96 22.31 -8.08
CA GLU A 390 4.39 23.33 -9.04
C GLU A 390 3.78 24.70 -8.72
N ASP A 391 2.50 24.75 -8.34
CA ASP A 391 1.81 25.98 -7.97
C ASP A 391 2.43 26.63 -6.73
N THR A 392 2.82 25.84 -5.74
CA THR A 392 3.51 26.35 -4.54
C THR A 392 4.89 26.90 -4.89
N TRP A 393 5.65 26.22 -5.75
CA TRP A 393 6.92 26.74 -6.24
C TRP A 393 6.75 28.06 -6.99
N ASN A 394 5.78 28.13 -7.91
CA ASN A 394 5.47 29.35 -8.66
C ASN A 394 5.07 30.49 -7.70
N TYR A 395 4.25 30.21 -6.69
CA TYR A 395 3.88 31.19 -5.67
C TYR A 395 5.11 31.76 -4.94
N ILE A 396 6.01 30.87 -4.49
CA ILE A 396 7.26 31.24 -3.81
C ILE A 396 8.13 32.09 -4.73
N PHE A 397 8.37 31.66 -5.96
CA PHE A 397 9.25 32.35 -6.90
C PHE A 397 8.71 33.72 -7.33
N ASP A 398 7.41 33.84 -7.56
CA ASP A 398 6.78 35.11 -7.96
C ASP A 398 6.84 36.15 -6.84
N ARG A 399 6.75 35.70 -5.59
CA ARG A 399 6.71 36.56 -4.39
C ARG A 399 8.01 36.54 -3.58
N VAL A 400 9.09 36.00 -4.13
CA VAL A 400 10.35 35.80 -3.40
C VAL A 400 10.94 37.10 -2.84
N MET A 401 10.62 38.24 -3.46
CA MET A 401 11.04 39.58 -3.04
C MET A 401 10.02 40.32 -2.17
N ASP A 402 8.85 39.74 -1.93
CA ASP A 402 7.85 40.28 -1.00
C ASP A 402 8.10 39.72 0.40
N ASP A 403 8.83 40.49 1.21
CA ASP A 403 9.23 40.09 2.55
C ASP A 403 8.05 39.75 3.46
N ASN A 404 6.87 40.35 3.27
CA ASN A 404 5.72 40.06 4.12
C ASN A 404 5.13 38.69 3.80
N ASN A 405 5.03 38.36 2.51
CA ASN A 405 4.48 37.09 2.05
C ASN A 405 5.48 35.93 2.20
N ILE A 406 6.77 36.16 1.97
CA ILE A 406 7.75 35.07 1.89
C ILE A 406 8.26 34.59 3.26
N ARG A 407 8.10 35.42 4.31
CA ARG A 407 8.56 35.13 5.68
C ARG A 407 8.00 33.82 6.23
N CYS A 408 6.74 33.50 5.94
CA CYS A 408 6.13 32.24 6.40
C CYS A 408 6.83 31.03 5.78
N PHE A 409 7.17 31.09 4.48
CA PHE A 409 7.89 30.03 3.79
C PHE A 409 9.31 29.86 4.33
N VAL A 410 10.05 30.95 4.53
CA VAL A 410 11.40 30.86 5.13
C VAL A 410 11.33 30.14 6.47
N ALA A 411 10.39 30.53 7.34
CA ALA A 411 10.21 29.90 8.64
C ALA A 411 9.86 28.41 8.54
N LEU A 412 8.98 28.02 7.61
CA LEU A 412 8.62 26.61 7.40
C LEU A 412 9.76 25.77 6.84
N PHE A 413 10.53 26.31 5.90
CA PHE A 413 11.68 25.60 5.32
C PHE A 413 12.80 25.34 6.34
N THR A 414 12.88 26.17 7.38
CA THR A 414 13.83 25.97 8.49
C THR A 414 13.30 25.13 9.63
N ALA A 415 11.98 24.91 9.67
CA ALA A 415 11.36 24.14 10.72
C ALA A 415 11.67 22.63 10.53
N PRO A 416 11.79 21.86 11.62
CA PRO A 416 11.85 20.40 11.52
C PRO A 416 10.65 19.85 10.73
N ASP A 417 10.87 18.84 9.90
CA ASP A 417 9.86 18.26 9.01
C ASP A 417 8.65 17.67 9.77
N TYR A 418 8.83 17.26 11.03
CA TYR A 418 7.78 16.78 11.93
C TYR A 418 7.10 17.87 12.76
N THR A 419 7.28 19.16 12.44
CA THR A 419 6.73 20.26 13.26
C THR A 419 5.20 20.17 13.43
N PHE A 420 4.51 19.60 12.44
CA PHE A 420 3.07 19.36 12.47
C PHE A 420 2.71 17.89 12.80
N GLY A 421 3.55 17.23 13.61
CA GLY A 421 3.41 15.83 14.01
C GLY A 421 4.22 14.89 13.12
N ASP A 422 4.03 14.99 11.81
CA ASP A 422 4.83 14.28 10.80
C ASP A 422 5.08 15.16 9.57
N SER A 423 5.89 14.65 8.63
CA SER A 423 6.26 15.35 7.41
C SER A 423 5.14 15.44 6.38
N ASP A 424 4.16 14.54 6.42
CA ASP A 424 3.04 14.55 5.48
C ASP A 424 2.09 15.73 5.82
N ASN A 425 1.85 15.99 7.11
CA ASN A 425 1.07 17.15 7.59
C ASN A 425 1.72 18.49 7.24
N MET A 426 3.06 18.58 7.35
CA MET A 426 3.82 19.77 6.93
C MET A 426 3.64 20.02 5.43
N ASN A 427 3.70 18.95 4.61
CA ASN A 427 3.49 19.03 3.18
C ASN A 427 2.06 19.49 2.84
N ILE A 428 1.04 19.01 3.56
CA ILE A 428 -0.34 19.47 3.34
C ILE A 428 -0.46 20.98 3.59
N ILE A 429 0.09 21.49 4.69
CA ILE A 429 -0.01 22.91 5.05
C ILE A 429 0.71 23.80 4.03
N ILE A 430 1.97 23.48 3.72
CA ILE A 430 2.80 24.36 2.88
C ILE A 430 2.27 24.45 1.45
N ASN A 431 1.58 23.42 0.98
CA ASN A 431 0.96 23.39 -0.35
C ASN A 431 -0.43 24.03 -0.40
N HIS A 432 -1.02 24.38 0.74
CA HIS A 432 -2.34 25.00 0.80
C HIS A 432 -2.27 26.45 1.28
N ILE A 433 -1.96 27.36 0.35
CA ILE A 433 -1.75 28.80 0.61
C ILE A 433 -2.85 29.43 1.49
N PRO A 434 -4.16 29.19 1.28
CA PRO A 434 -5.19 29.78 2.14
C PRO A 434 -5.10 29.35 3.62
N VAL A 435 -4.68 28.12 3.88
CA VAL A 435 -4.46 27.60 5.26
C VAL A 435 -3.23 28.25 5.84
N LEU A 436 -2.15 28.28 5.06
CA LEU A 436 -0.90 28.91 5.42
C LEU A 436 -1.11 30.36 5.86
N ASP A 437 -1.73 31.18 5.01
CA ASP A 437 -1.96 32.59 5.27
C ASP A 437 -2.85 32.79 6.50
N TYR A 438 -3.96 32.04 6.59
CA TYR A 438 -4.90 32.16 7.70
C TYR A 438 -4.25 31.88 9.05
N TYR A 439 -3.57 30.74 9.20
CA TYR A 439 -2.96 30.36 10.47
C TYR A 439 -1.67 31.11 10.76
N TRP A 440 -0.92 31.51 9.72
CA TRP A 440 0.23 32.40 9.90
C TRP A 440 -0.21 33.75 10.47
N GLU A 441 -1.29 34.34 9.96
CA GLU A 441 -1.82 35.60 10.47
C GLU A 441 -2.43 35.46 11.86
N ALA A 442 -3.20 34.39 12.10
CA ALA A 442 -3.76 34.10 13.43
C ALA A 442 -2.68 33.84 14.50
N SER A 443 -1.45 33.50 14.10
CA SER A 443 -0.33 33.28 15.02
C SER A 443 0.41 34.57 15.45
N LYS A 444 0.00 35.74 14.95
CA LYS A 444 0.58 37.03 15.37
C LYS A 444 0.37 37.25 16.88
N PRO A 445 1.42 37.54 17.66
CA PRO A 445 1.25 37.96 19.04
C PRO A 445 0.39 39.23 19.11
N ALA A 446 -0.47 39.35 20.11
CA ALA A 446 -1.32 40.54 20.31
C ALA A 446 -0.52 41.84 20.50
N THR A 447 0.79 41.75 20.76
CA THR A 447 1.71 42.87 20.96
C THR A 447 2.33 43.42 19.66
N TRP A 448 1.90 42.94 18.48
CA TRP A 448 2.47 43.30 17.17
C TRP A 448 1.56 44.16 16.28
N ASN A 449 0.41 44.63 16.80
CA ASN A 449 -0.46 45.60 16.12
C ASN A 449 -0.12 47.03 16.51
#